data_AF-A0A8T5SSW4-F1
#
_entry.id   AF-A0A8T5SSW4-F1
#
_cell.length_a   1.000
_cell.length_b   1.000
_cell.length_c   1.000
_cell.angle_alpha   90.00
_cell.angle_beta   90.00
_cell.angle_gamma   90.00
#
_symmetry.space_group_name_H-M   'P 1'
#
loop_
_entity.id
_entity.type
_entity.pdbx_description
1 polymer ?
#
loop_
_entity_poly.entity_id
_entity_poly.type
_entity_poly.pdbx_seq_one_letter_code
_entity_poly.pdbx_strand_id
1 'polypeptide(L)'
;MAYKVIINCSDVEDIISLLKKKHGADYARIWRIDGRTIGVFSFERSGLATQAGYVNLITLDHDIITENCDITIIGAGGGFPSLISLAELGDSGAGPVADLVNLAKERNWPINVERAKIKSRGSPCSKCGAAYVYSEDKIEEDRSVACQNCGTRFIVQE
;
A
#
# COMPACT_ATOMS: atom_id res chain seq x y z
N MET A 1 -2.99 -2.29 -5.63
CA MET A 1 -2.98 -3.63 -5.00
C MET A 1 -2.52 -3.46 -3.57
N ALA A 2 -2.96 -4.31 -2.63
CA ALA A 2 -2.53 -4.20 -1.25
C ALA A 2 -2.29 -5.57 -0.61
N TYR A 3 -1.44 -5.55 0.41
CA TYR A 3 -1.09 -6.70 1.21
C TYR A 3 -1.27 -6.40 2.67
N LYS A 4 -1.68 -7.42 3.40
CA LYS A 4 -1.67 -7.47 4.84
C LYS A 4 -0.63 -8.53 5.24
N VAL A 5 0.35 -8.13 6.02
CA VAL A 5 1.42 -8.98 6.54
C VAL A 5 1.29 -8.98 8.06
N ILE A 6 1.05 -10.14 8.64
CA ILE A 6 0.88 -10.31 10.07
C ILE A 6 2.08 -11.11 10.56
N ILE A 7 2.87 -10.53 11.47
CA ILE A 7 4.05 -11.16 12.06
C ILE A 7 3.85 -11.26 13.57
N ASN A 8 4.09 -12.43 14.14
CA ASN A 8 4.18 -12.55 15.60
C ASN A 8 5.61 -12.27 16.06
N CYS A 9 5.81 -11.12 16.70
CA CYS A 9 7.09 -10.68 17.23
C CYS A 9 6.91 -9.95 18.57
N SER A 10 7.73 -10.30 19.55
CA SER A 10 7.75 -9.65 20.86
C SER A 10 8.36 -8.24 20.82
N ASP A 11 9.27 -8.01 19.87
CA ASP A 11 9.90 -6.71 19.62
C ASP A 11 9.80 -6.36 18.12
N VAL A 12 9.39 -5.12 17.85
CA VAL A 12 9.15 -4.58 16.52
C VAL A 12 10.31 -3.76 15.97
N GLU A 13 11.37 -3.51 16.76
CA GLU A 13 12.48 -2.63 16.35
C GLU A 13 13.20 -3.11 15.08
N ASP A 14 13.36 -4.43 14.89
CA ASP A 14 13.96 -4.96 13.66
C ASP A 14 13.11 -4.68 12.42
N ILE A 15 11.77 -4.79 12.56
CA ILE A 15 10.82 -4.48 11.49
C ILE A 15 10.89 -2.99 11.16
N ILE A 16 10.88 -2.13 12.19
CA ILE A 16 11.03 -0.69 12.03
C ILE A 16 12.34 -0.33 11.34
N SER A 17 13.45 -0.94 11.75
CA SER A 17 14.78 -0.71 11.20
C SER A 17 14.84 -1.08 9.72
N LEU A 18 14.30 -2.25 9.37
CA LEU A 18 14.16 -2.71 7.99
C LEU A 18 13.34 -1.72 7.15
N LEU A 19 12.15 -1.37 7.62
CA LEU A 19 11.23 -0.48 6.90
C LEU A 19 11.82 0.92 6.72
N LYS A 20 12.41 1.53 7.76
CA LYS A 20 13.11 2.82 7.62
C LYS A 20 14.23 2.76 6.59
N LYS A 21 15.08 1.73 6.65
CA LYS A 21 16.27 1.62 5.82
C LYS A 21 15.94 1.40 4.34
N LYS A 22 14.95 0.57 4.04
CA LYS A 22 14.66 0.13 2.66
C LYS A 22 13.42 0.77 2.03
N HIS A 23 12.45 1.16 2.86
CA HIS A 23 11.07 1.49 2.47
C HIS A 23 10.51 2.75 3.18
N GLY A 24 11.37 3.58 3.76
CA GLY A 24 10.97 4.80 4.48
C GLY A 24 11.92 5.97 4.22
N ALA A 25 12.63 5.95 3.09
CA ALA A 25 13.62 6.96 2.71
C ALA A 25 13.00 8.35 2.58
N ASP A 26 11.76 8.43 2.11
CA ASP A 26 11.07 9.71 1.88
C ASP A 26 10.26 10.15 3.10
N TYR A 27 9.64 9.20 3.82
CA TYR A 27 8.90 9.50 5.03
C TYR A 27 8.84 8.31 5.98
N ALA A 28 9.04 8.60 7.28
CA ALA A 28 8.77 7.68 8.36
C ALA A 28 8.29 8.43 9.62
N ARG A 29 7.18 8.00 10.20
CA ARG A 29 6.73 8.42 11.54
C ARG A 29 6.37 7.21 12.37
N ILE A 30 6.73 7.27 13.64
CA ILE A 30 6.48 6.20 14.60
C ILE A 30 5.96 6.83 15.88
N TRP A 31 4.89 6.25 16.41
CA TRP A 31 4.30 6.59 17.69
C TRP A 31 4.33 5.37 18.59
N ARG A 32 4.59 5.59 19.88
CA ARG A 32 4.49 4.57 20.91
C ARG A 32 3.48 5.06 21.93
N ILE A 33 2.37 4.34 22.05
CA ILE A 33 1.21 4.75 22.85
C ILE A 33 0.70 3.49 23.55
N ASP A 34 0.73 3.48 24.88
CA ASP A 34 0.11 2.46 25.73
C ASP A 34 0.39 1.01 25.32
N GLY A 35 1.68 0.67 25.14
CA GLY A 35 2.09 -0.70 24.76
C GLY A 35 1.87 -1.04 23.28
N ARG A 36 1.42 -0.06 22.48
CA ARG A 36 1.35 -0.18 21.02
C ARG A 36 2.41 0.65 20.34
N THR A 37 2.90 0.15 19.22
CA THR A 37 3.79 0.87 18.32
C THR A 37 3.11 1.00 16.97
N ILE A 38 2.82 2.24 16.56
CA ILE A 38 2.22 2.54 15.26
C ILE A 38 3.28 3.20 14.39
N GLY A 39 3.44 2.72 13.16
CA GLY A 39 4.37 3.25 12.17
C GLY A 39 3.67 3.60 10.86
N VAL A 40 4.08 4.69 10.23
CA VAL A 40 3.72 5.03 8.85
C VAL A 40 4.99 5.32 8.08
N PHE A 41 5.18 4.62 6.98
CA PHE A 41 6.31 4.75 6.08
C PHE A 41 5.80 5.00 4.67
N SER A 42 6.45 5.88 3.93
CA SER A 42 6.23 5.97 2.50
C SER A 42 7.55 6.09 1.76
N PHE A 43 7.56 5.52 0.57
CA PHE A 43 8.69 5.68 -0.34
C PHE A 43 8.19 5.77 -1.78
N GLU A 44 8.90 6.58 -2.54
CA GLU A 44 8.78 6.73 -3.98
C GLU A 44 9.99 6.08 -4.64
N ARG A 45 9.74 5.29 -5.69
CA ARG A 45 10.81 4.76 -6.54
C ARG A 45 10.50 5.05 -7.99
N SER A 46 11.52 5.51 -8.70
CA SER A 46 11.49 5.70 -10.15
C SER A 46 12.01 4.44 -10.84
N GLY A 47 11.17 3.80 -11.65
CA GLY A 47 11.62 2.70 -12.51
C GLY A 47 12.52 3.21 -13.65
N LEU A 48 13.78 2.77 -13.67
CA LEU A 48 14.77 3.14 -14.71
C LEU A 48 14.31 2.82 -16.15
N ALA A 49 13.42 1.83 -16.33
CA ALA A 49 12.99 1.38 -17.64
C ALA A 49 11.75 2.11 -18.19
N THR A 50 10.96 2.80 -17.36
CA THR A 50 9.66 3.37 -17.77
C THR A 50 9.43 4.83 -17.39
N GLN A 51 10.37 5.46 -16.65
CA GLN A 51 10.15 6.77 -16.00
C GLN A 51 8.89 6.82 -15.12
N ALA A 52 8.28 5.67 -14.82
CA ALA A 52 7.11 5.60 -13.97
C ALA A 52 7.59 5.58 -12.51
N GLY A 53 7.34 6.69 -11.80
CA GLY A 53 7.40 6.71 -10.35
C GLY A 53 6.25 5.88 -9.78
N TYR A 54 6.48 5.16 -8.69
CA TYR A 54 5.41 4.60 -7.87
C TYR A 54 5.66 4.90 -6.40
N VAL A 55 4.56 5.08 -5.67
CA VAL A 55 4.58 5.37 -4.24
C VAL A 55 3.96 4.18 -3.52
N ASN A 56 4.66 3.67 -2.51
CA ASN A 56 4.10 2.71 -1.57
C ASN A 56 3.89 3.39 -0.21
N LEU A 57 2.74 3.11 0.39
CA LEU A 57 2.40 3.46 1.77
C LEU A 57 2.41 2.18 2.59
N ILE A 58 3.14 2.19 3.71
CA ILE A 58 3.21 1.09 4.65
C ILE A 58 2.73 1.60 6.00
N THR A 59 1.73 0.94 6.58
CA THR A 59 1.35 1.14 7.98
C THR A 59 1.76 -0.07 8.79
N LEU A 60 2.16 0.16 10.03
CA LEU A 60 2.54 -0.85 11.01
C LEU A 60 1.76 -0.57 12.29
N ASP A 61 1.16 -1.60 12.88
CA ASP A 61 0.51 -1.56 14.18
C ASP A 61 0.94 -2.79 14.96
N HIS A 62 1.78 -2.59 15.97
CA HIS A 62 2.28 -3.64 16.84
C HIS A 62 1.71 -3.49 18.24
N ASP A 63 1.19 -4.57 18.78
CA ASP A 63 0.66 -4.65 20.14
C ASP A 63 1.55 -5.59 20.97
N ILE A 64 2.22 -5.05 21.99
CA ILE A 64 3.19 -5.78 22.81
C ILE A 64 2.54 -6.91 23.63
N ILE A 65 1.26 -6.79 23.97
CA ILE A 65 0.56 -7.78 24.81
C ILE A 65 0.26 -9.03 23.98
N THR A 66 -0.18 -8.83 22.74
CA THR A 66 -0.50 -9.93 21.83
C THR A 66 0.68 -10.39 20.98
N GLU A 67 1.81 -9.69 21.06
CA GLU A 67 3.00 -9.86 20.22
C GLU A 67 2.65 -9.86 18.72
N ASN A 68 1.61 -9.14 18.35
CA ASN A 68 1.08 -9.15 16.99
C ASN A 68 1.46 -7.85 16.29
N CYS A 69 2.13 -7.96 15.14
CA CYS A 69 2.48 -6.84 14.28
C CYS A 69 1.68 -6.95 12.97
N ASP A 70 0.68 -6.08 12.83
CA ASP A 70 -0.15 -5.94 11.64
C ASP A 70 0.47 -4.88 10.71
N ILE A 71 0.88 -5.30 9.52
CA ILE A 71 1.53 -4.44 8.54
C ILE A 71 0.68 -4.40 7.27
N THR A 72 0.22 -3.21 6.89
CA THR A 72 -0.53 -3.01 5.65
C THR A 72 0.34 -2.28 4.63
N ILE A 73 0.43 -2.83 3.42
CA ILE A 73 1.24 -2.29 2.32
C ILE A 73 0.31 -1.97 1.16
N ILE A 74 0.34 -0.72 0.69
CA ILE A 74 -0.56 -0.20 -0.33
C ILE A 74 0.26 0.52 -1.41
N GLY A 75 0.03 0.17 -2.68
CA GLY A 75 0.45 1.05 -3.78
C GLY A 75 -0.43 2.30 -3.81
N ALA A 76 0.14 3.45 -3.44
CA ALA A 76 -0.57 4.72 -3.21
C ALA A 76 -0.45 5.71 -4.38
N GLY A 77 0.39 5.45 -5.38
CA GLY A 77 0.53 6.32 -6.55
C GLY A 77 1.46 5.75 -7.62
N GLY A 78 1.36 6.30 -8.84
CA GLY A 78 2.21 5.98 -10.00
C GLY A 78 1.42 6.03 -11.31
N GLY A 79 1.96 6.73 -12.32
CA GLY A 79 1.25 7.03 -13.57
C GLY A 79 1.04 5.80 -14.47
N PHE A 80 -0.21 5.59 -14.92
CA PHE A 80 -0.73 4.61 -15.92
C PHE A 80 -0.29 3.14 -15.75
N PRO A 81 -1.17 2.14 -16.00
CA PRO A 81 -1.24 0.88 -15.23
C PRO A 81 0.15 0.27 -15.02
N SER A 82 0.79 0.63 -13.90
CA SER A 82 2.16 0.26 -13.65
C SER A 82 2.13 -1.20 -13.23
N LEU A 83 2.23 -2.08 -14.23
CA LEU A 83 2.55 -3.50 -14.08
C LEU A 83 3.75 -3.70 -13.14
N ILE A 84 4.61 -2.68 -13.01
CA ILE A 84 5.79 -2.65 -12.12
C ILE A 84 5.40 -2.46 -10.65
N SER A 85 4.47 -1.55 -10.32
CA SER A 85 3.94 -1.43 -8.95
C SER A 85 3.18 -2.70 -8.55
N LEU A 86 2.46 -3.32 -9.49
CA LEU A 86 1.87 -4.64 -9.29
C LEU A 86 2.90 -5.76 -9.19
N ALA A 87 4.04 -5.68 -9.88
CA ALA A 87 5.11 -6.67 -9.82
C ALA A 87 5.89 -6.58 -8.50
N GLU A 88 6.24 -5.40 -7.99
CA GLU A 88 6.91 -5.32 -6.67
C GLU A 88 6.00 -5.65 -5.48
N LEU A 89 4.69 -5.49 -5.66
CA LEU A 89 3.72 -5.99 -4.69
C LEU A 89 3.41 -7.48 -4.93
N GLY A 90 3.46 -7.95 -6.18
CA GLY A 90 2.97 -9.26 -6.63
C GLY A 90 4.02 -10.37 -6.78
N ASP A 91 5.29 -10.02 -6.91
CA ASP A 91 6.35 -10.91 -7.36
C ASP A 91 7.32 -11.25 -6.23
N SER A 92 7.75 -12.51 -6.22
CA SER A 92 8.19 -13.24 -5.03
C SER A 92 9.65 -12.99 -4.64
N GLY A 93 10.24 -11.87 -5.06
CA GLY A 93 11.70 -11.67 -5.00
C GLY A 93 12.20 -10.29 -4.57
N ALA A 94 11.39 -9.24 -4.61
CA ALA A 94 11.81 -7.89 -4.25
C ALA A 94 10.63 -7.04 -3.74
N GLY A 95 10.88 -6.14 -2.79
CA GLY A 95 9.87 -5.24 -2.22
C GLY A 95 9.58 -5.49 -0.74
N PRO A 96 8.70 -4.68 -0.13
CA PRO A 96 8.47 -4.70 1.32
C PRO A 96 7.91 -6.03 1.83
N VAL A 97 7.03 -6.69 1.07
CA VAL A 97 6.50 -8.02 1.46
C VAL A 97 7.62 -9.06 1.52
N ALA A 98 8.46 -9.14 0.48
CA ALA A 98 9.56 -10.10 0.42
C ALA A 98 10.61 -9.85 1.52
N ASP A 99 10.95 -8.58 1.76
CA ASP A 99 11.87 -8.19 2.82
C ASP A 99 11.35 -8.58 4.22
N LEU A 100 10.05 -8.39 4.49
CA LEU A 100 9.41 -8.79 5.74
C LEU A 100 9.36 -10.32 5.90
N VAL A 101 9.08 -11.05 4.81
CA VAL A 101 9.11 -12.53 4.81
C VAL A 101 10.51 -13.04 5.12
N ASN A 102 11.55 -12.44 4.54
CA ASN A 102 12.93 -12.84 4.81
C ASN A 102 13.32 -12.53 6.26
N LEU A 103 12.98 -11.34 6.77
CA LEU A 103 13.23 -10.99 8.17
C LEU A 103 12.52 -11.95 9.13
N ALA A 104 11.25 -12.27 8.89
CA ALA A 104 10.51 -13.21 9.73
C ALA A 104 11.15 -14.61 9.72
N LYS A 105 11.63 -15.09 8.56
CA LYS A 105 12.38 -16.35 8.46
C LYS A 105 13.69 -16.30 9.24
N GLU A 106 14.48 -15.24 9.11
CA GLU A 106 15.75 -15.06 9.83
C GLU A 106 15.56 -15.05 11.36
N ARG A 107 14.43 -14.50 11.82
CA ARG A 107 14.07 -14.41 13.24
C ARG A 107 13.24 -15.60 13.77
N ASN A 108 12.88 -16.55 12.90
CA ASN A 108 11.94 -17.64 13.20
C ASN A 108 10.58 -17.15 13.74
N TRP A 109 10.08 -16.04 13.20
CA TRP A 109 8.76 -15.51 13.55
C TRP A 109 7.64 -16.13 12.71
N PRO A 110 6.51 -16.51 13.33
CA PRO A 110 5.30 -16.83 12.60
C PRO A 110 4.87 -15.64 11.73
N ILE A 111 4.55 -15.92 10.46
CA ILE A 111 4.13 -14.90 9.50
C ILE A 111 2.96 -15.41 8.66
N ASN A 112 1.98 -14.53 8.45
CA ASN A 112 0.89 -14.72 7.51
C ASN A 112 0.86 -13.55 6.52
N VAL A 113 0.73 -13.85 5.22
CA VAL A 113 0.66 -12.84 4.16
C VAL A 113 -0.63 -13.02 3.39
N GLU A 114 -1.47 -11.99 3.42
CA GLU A 114 -2.76 -11.99 2.76
C GLU A 114 -2.81 -10.89 1.69
N ARG A 115 -3.37 -11.24 0.53
CA ARG A 115 -3.68 -10.25 -0.50
C ARG A 115 -4.95 -9.51 -0.08
N ALA A 116 -4.82 -8.25 0.31
CA ALA A 116 -5.94 -7.42 0.72
C ALA A 116 -6.64 -6.83 -0.51
N LYS A 117 -7.94 -7.10 -0.65
CA LYS A 117 -8.79 -6.38 -1.60
C LYS A 117 -9.17 -5.04 -0.97
N ILE A 118 -8.40 -4.00 -1.26
CA ILE A 118 -8.87 -2.63 -1.00
C ILE A 118 -9.98 -2.36 -2.00
N LYS A 119 -11.21 -2.29 -1.51
CA LYS A 119 -12.30 -1.70 -2.27
C LYS A 119 -11.97 -0.21 -2.41
N SER A 120 -11.62 0.21 -3.61
CA SER A 120 -11.50 1.64 -3.91
C SER A 120 -12.83 2.30 -3.58
N ARG A 121 -12.82 3.36 -2.77
CA ARG A 121 -13.99 4.21 -2.60
C ARG A 121 -14.16 5.01 -3.89
N GLY A 122 -15.35 4.98 -4.48
CA GLY A 122 -15.67 5.70 -5.70
C GLY A 122 -15.84 4.80 -6.93
N SER A 123 -16.31 5.40 -8.02
CA SER A 123 -16.71 4.66 -9.21
C SER A 123 -15.51 4.42 -10.14
N PRO A 124 -15.23 3.17 -10.53
CA PRO A 124 -14.12 2.86 -11.43
C PRO A 124 -14.45 3.25 -12.87
N CYS A 125 -13.50 3.91 -13.55
CA CYS A 125 -13.61 4.20 -14.97
C CYS A 125 -13.53 2.90 -15.79
N SER A 126 -14.53 2.67 -16.65
CA SER A 126 -14.60 1.48 -17.52
C SER A 126 -13.44 1.35 -18.52
N LYS A 127 -12.74 2.46 -18.83
CA LYS A 127 -11.63 2.46 -19.79
C LYS A 127 -10.26 2.26 -19.16
N CYS A 128 -9.95 2.98 -18.08
CA CYS A 128 -8.60 2.97 -17.49
C CYS A 128 -8.53 2.33 -16.09
N GLY A 129 -9.66 1.92 -15.51
CA GLY A 129 -9.74 1.28 -14.19
C GLY A 129 -9.47 2.20 -12.99
N ALA A 130 -9.15 3.48 -13.21
CA ALA A 130 -8.97 4.44 -12.13
C ALA A 130 -10.30 4.74 -11.43
N ALA A 131 -10.32 4.75 -10.10
CA ALA A 131 -11.50 4.99 -9.29
C ALA A 131 -11.42 6.35 -8.59
N TYR A 132 -12.49 7.14 -8.69
CA TYR A 132 -12.60 8.47 -8.09
C TYR A 132 -13.95 8.62 -7.39
N VAL A 133 -13.97 9.41 -6.33
CA VAL A 133 -15.21 9.96 -5.75
C VAL A 133 -15.43 11.32 -6.40
N TYR A 134 -16.58 11.48 -7.06
CA TYR A 134 -16.97 12.74 -7.69
C TYR A 134 -17.91 13.48 -6.75
N SER A 135 -17.71 14.79 -6.61
CA SER A 135 -18.67 15.66 -5.97
C SER A 135 -19.89 15.86 -6.87
N GLU A 136 -21.04 16.17 -6.28
CA GLU A 136 -22.31 16.29 -7.02
C GLU A 136 -22.24 17.33 -8.16
N ASP A 137 -21.47 18.41 -8.01
CA ASP A 137 -21.26 19.43 -9.05
C ASP A 137 -20.49 18.94 -10.28
N LYS A 138 -19.84 17.78 -10.19
CA LYS A 138 -19.11 17.14 -11.29
C LYS A 138 -19.91 16.04 -11.97
N ILE A 139 -21.06 15.68 -11.43
CA ILE A 139 -21.94 14.64 -11.94
C ILE A 139 -23.01 15.34 -12.80
N GLU A 140 -23.09 14.98 -14.07
CA GLU A 140 -24.12 15.52 -14.97
C GLU A 140 -25.51 14.93 -14.63
N GLU A 141 -26.57 15.52 -15.19
CA GLU A 141 -27.96 15.10 -14.92
C GLU A 141 -28.22 13.62 -15.23
N ASP A 142 -27.51 13.05 -16.22
CA ASP A 142 -27.59 11.63 -16.59
C ASP A 142 -26.74 10.70 -15.71
N ARG A 143 -26.13 11.25 -14.66
CA ARG A 143 -25.12 10.62 -13.79
C ARG A 143 -23.81 10.27 -14.48
N SER A 144 -23.48 10.91 -15.60
CA SER A 144 -22.17 10.75 -16.22
C SER A 144 -21.12 11.68 -15.62
N VAL A 145 -19.88 11.24 -15.65
CA VAL A 145 -18.70 12.01 -15.23
C VAL A 145 -17.57 11.81 -16.23
N ALA A 146 -16.71 12.81 -16.41
CA ALA A 146 -15.46 12.65 -17.15
C ALA A 146 -14.37 12.11 -16.21
N CYS A 147 -13.73 11.00 -16.59
CA CYS A 147 -12.64 10.41 -15.82
C CYS A 147 -11.48 11.41 -15.66
N GLN A 148 -11.09 11.71 -14.42
CA GLN A 148 -10.01 12.65 -14.12
C GLN A 148 -8.64 12.21 -14.67
N ASN A 149 -8.45 10.90 -14.90
CA ASN A 149 -7.20 10.36 -15.43
C ASN A 149 -7.15 10.30 -16.97
N CYS A 150 -8.23 9.88 -17.63
CA CYS A 150 -8.21 9.60 -19.08
C CYS A 150 -9.25 10.38 -19.90
N GLY A 151 -10.03 11.25 -19.26
CA GLY A 151 -11.07 12.08 -19.89
C GLY A 151 -12.30 11.33 -20.40
N THR A 152 -12.31 10.00 -20.34
CA THR A 152 -13.43 9.20 -20.86
C THR A 152 -14.66 9.37 -19.97
N ARG A 153 -15.82 9.60 -20.61
CA ARG A 153 -17.10 9.72 -19.91
C ARG A 153 -17.66 8.36 -19.56
N PHE A 154 -18.19 8.22 -18.35
CA PHE A 154 -18.84 6.99 -17.89
C PHE A 154 -19.87 7.31 -16.80
N ILE A 155 -20.82 6.39 -16.57
CA ILE A 155 -21.84 6.51 -15.52
C ILE A 155 -21.26 6.07 -14.18
N VAL A 156 -21.43 6.90 -13.14
CA VAL A 156 -21.02 6.53 -11.78
C VAL A 156 -21.90 5.39 -11.25
N GLN A 157 -21.26 4.39 -10.64
CA GLN A 157 -21.91 3.30 -9.90
C GLN A 157 -21.88 3.65 -8.41
N GLU A 158 -23.01 3.49 -7.73
CA GLU A 158 -23.16 3.67 -6.27
C GLU A 158 -22.36 2.63 -5.47
#